data_AF-A0ABD5DGP8-F1
#
_entry.id   AF-A0ABD5DGP8-F1
#
_cell.length_a   1.000
_cell.length_b   1.000
_cell.length_c   1.000
_cell.angle_alpha   90.00
_cell.angle_beta   90.00
_cell.angle_gamma   90.00
#
_symmetry.space_group_name_H-M   'P 1'
#
loop_
_entity.id
_entity.type
_entity.pdbx_description
1 polymer ?
#
loop_
_entity_poly.entity_id
_entity_poly.type
_entity_poly.pdbx_seq_one_letter_code
_entity_poly.pdbx_strand_id
1 'polypeptide(L)'
;APLTVLQGYLEMMQEQVLEGATREKALHTMREQTQRMEGLVKQLLTLSRIEAAPALAMNDRIDVPMMLRVVEREAQTLSQEKQTLIFTVDEQLKVLGNEEQL
;
A
#
# COMPACT_ATOMS: atom_id res chain seq x y z
N ALA A 1 14.99 19.70 6.74
CA ALA A 1 13.91 18.99 6.03
C ALA A 1 14.51 18.24 4.83
N PRO A 2 13.91 17.13 4.34
CA PRO A 2 14.35 16.45 3.11
C PRO A 2 14.51 17.42 1.93
N LEU A 3 13.62 18.41 1.88
CA LEU A 3 13.64 19.50 0.90
C LEU A 3 14.88 20.40 1.02
N THR A 4 15.37 20.67 2.23
CA THR A 4 16.53 21.55 2.49
C THR A 4 17.82 20.96 1.93
N VAL A 5 17.97 19.63 1.98
CA VAL A 5 19.16 18.93 1.45
C VAL A 5 19.15 18.97 -0.08
N LEU A 6 17.99 18.72 -0.70
CA LEU A 6 17.79 18.89 -2.15
C LEU A 6 18.10 20.33 -2.58
N GLN A 7 17.59 21.31 -1.85
CA GLN A 7 17.81 22.73 -2.12
C GLN A 7 19.29 23.12 -2.04
N GLY A 8 20.02 22.66 -1.01
CA GLY A 8 21.46 22.94 -0.89
C GLY A 8 22.29 22.34 -2.03
N TYR A 9 21.96 21.15 -2.52
CA TYR A 9 22.65 20.59 -3.70
C TYR A 9 22.33 21.36 -4.99
N LEU A 10 21.09 21.83 -5.15
CA LEU A 10 20.71 22.65 -6.29
C LEU A 10 21.42 24.01 -6.28
N GLU A 11 21.53 24.64 -5.11
CA GLU A 11 22.30 25.89 -4.91
C GLU A 11 23.78 25.68 -5.26
N MET A 12 24.40 24.60 -4.76
CA MET A 12 25.79 24.26 -5.10
C MET A 12 26.00 24.03 -6.61
N MET A 13 25.03 23.44 -7.30
CA MET A 13 25.09 23.20 -8.75
C MET A 13 24.85 24.47 -9.57
N GLN A 14 24.18 25.48 -9.01
CA GLN A 14 24.04 26.80 -9.63
C GLN A 14 25.32 27.63 -9.49
N GLU A 15 26.01 27.51 -8.36
CA GLU A 15 27.24 28.26 -8.09
C GLU A 15 28.47 27.68 -8.80
N GLN A 16 28.53 26.35 -8.97
CA GLN A 16 29.69 25.68 -9.55
C GLN A 16 29.33 24.38 -10.26
N VAL A 17 30.14 24.02 -11.25
CA VAL A 17 30.02 22.71 -11.92
C VAL A 17 30.50 21.62 -10.95
N LEU A 18 29.60 20.73 -10.56
CA LEU A 18 29.95 19.53 -9.81
C LEU A 18 30.43 18.44 -10.76
N GLU A 19 31.58 17.83 -10.47
CA GLU A 19 32.18 16.77 -11.29
C GLU A 19 32.59 15.54 -10.46
N GLY A 20 32.78 14.43 -11.15
CA GLY A 20 33.24 13.16 -10.59
C GLY A 20 32.45 12.70 -9.36
N ALA A 21 33.18 12.25 -8.33
CA ALA A 21 32.61 11.69 -7.11
C ALA A 21 31.67 12.64 -6.37
N THR A 22 31.92 13.96 -6.42
CA THR A 22 31.08 14.96 -5.75
C THR A 22 29.71 15.06 -6.41
N ARG A 23 29.68 15.03 -7.75
CA ARG A 23 28.43 15.01 -8.52
C ARG A 23 27.64 13.75 -8.26
N GLU A 24 28.30 12.59 -8.24
CA GLU A 24 27.66 11.30 -7.97
C GLU A 24 27.06 11.27 -6.56
N LYS A 25 27.79 11.74 -5.55
CA LYS A 25 27.30 11.83 -4.17
C LYS A 25 26.09 12.77 -4.04
N ALA A 26 26.12 13.91 -4.73
CA ALA A 26 25.00 14.86 -4.76
C ALA A 26 23.75 14.21 -5.36
N LEU A 27 23.88 13.58 -6.55
CA LEU A 27 22.79 12.88 -7.21
C LEU A 27 22.23 11.72 -6.37
N HIS A 28 23.11 10.96 -5.72
CA HIS A 28 22.70 9.87 -4.83
C HIS A 28 21.87 10.39 -3.65
N THR A 29 22.38 11.41 -2.96
CA THR A 29 21.69 11.99 -1.79
C THR A 29 20.34 12.60 -2.19
N MET A 30 20.29 13.32 -3.31
CA MET A 30 19.04 13.88 -3.84
C MET A 30 18.02 12.78 -4.19
N ARG A 31 18.47 11.65 -4.75
CA ARG A 31 17.60 10.49 -5.03
C ARG A 31 17.05 9.89 -3.74
N GLU A 32 17.88 9.69 -2.72
CA GLU A 32 17.43 9.17 -1.42
C GLU A 32 16.40 10.09 -0.76
N GLN A 33 16.63 11.41 -0.77
CA GLN A 33 15.67 12.37 -0.23
C GLN A 33 14.35 12.37 -1.02
N THR A 34 14.41 12.25 -2.34
CA THR A 34 13.21 12.18 -3.20
C THR A 34 12.39 10.92 -2.90
N GLN A 35 13.04 9.76 -2.82
CA GLN A 35 12.37 8.50 -2.45
C GLN A 35 11.74 8.57 -1.05
N ARG A 36 12.42 9.20 -0.10
CA ARG A 36 11.87 9.42 1.24
C ARG A 36 10.63 10.31 1.21
N MET A 37 10.63 11.39 0.43
CA MET A 37 9.45 12.25 0.28
C MET A 37 8.29 11.50 -0.39
N GLU A 38 8.55 10.69 -1.42
CA GLU A 38 7.53 9.86 -2.06
C GLU A 38 6.89 8.88 -1.06
N GLY A 39 7.72 8.25 -0.21
CA GLY A 39 7.26 7.39 0.88
C GLY A 39 6.37 8.14 1.88
N LEU A 40 6.77 9.34 2.30
CA LEU A 40 5.98 10.17 3.22
C LEU A 40 4.65 10.60 2.60
N VAL A 41 4.62 10.97 1.32
CA VAL A 41 3.38 11.31 0.60
C VAL A 41 2.47 10.09 0.52
N LYS A 42 3.00 8.90 0.19
CA LYS A 42 2.22 7.66 0.20
C LYS A 42 1.65 7.36 1.58
N GLN A 43 2.44 7.51 2.64
CA GLN A 43 1.98 7.31 4.02
C GLN A 43 0.89 8.30 4.40
N LEU A 44 1.03 9.58 4.02
CA LEU A 44 0.02 10.59 4.28
C LEU A 44 -1.26 10.32 3.49
N LEU A 45 -1.17 9.87 2.23
CA LEU A 45 -2.34 9.50 1.43
C LEU A 45 -3.02 8.24 1.97
N THR A 46 -2.26 7.27 2.45
CA THR A 46 -2.81 6.09 3.14
C THR A 46 -3.48 6.48 4.44
N LEU A 47 -2.83 7.31 5.26
CA LEU A 47 -3.41 7.81 6.50
C LEU A 47 -4.66 8.64 6.23
N SER A 48 -4.61 9.54 5.25
CA SER A 48 -5.77 10.31 4.79
C SER A 48 -6.88 9.40 4.28
N ARG A 49 -6.59 8.29 3.61
CA ARG A 49 -7.59 7.30 3.22
C ARG A 49 -8.16 6.54 4.43
N ILE A 50 -7.37 6.29 5.47
CA ILE A 50 -7.83 5.66 6.72
C ILE A 50 -8.68 6.63 7.55
N GLU A 51 -8.29 7.90 7.62
CA GLU A 51 -9.01 8.96 8.38
C GLU A 51 -10.24 9.47 7.63
N ALA A 52 -10.16 9.56 6.30
CA ALA A 52 -11.26 9.91 5.43
C ALA A 52 -12.07 8.70 4.97
N ALA A 53 -11.64 7.47 5.30
CA ALA A 53 -12.54 6.33 5.32
C ALA A 53 -13.58 6.71 6.36
N PRO A 54 -14.80 7.03 5.92
CA PRO A 54 -15.82 7.43 6.85
C PRO A 54 -16.11 6.19 7.72
N ALA A 55 -16.99 6.30 8.70
CA ALA A 55 -17.70 5.14 9.23
C ALA A 55 -18.61 4.45 8.14
N LEU A 56 -18.17 4.44 6.88
CA LEU A 56 -18.66 3.80 5.67
C LEU A 56 -17.61 2.71 5.35
N ALA A 57 -17.53 1.61 6.09
CA ALA A 57 -18.28 0.40 5.76
C ALA A 57 -18.05 -0.66 6.86
N MET A 58 -18.38 -0.32 8.10
CA MET A 58 -18.61 -1.33 9.16
C MET A 58 -20.11 -1.58 9.36
N ASN A 59 -20.94 -1.32 8.36
CA ASN A 59 -22.38 -1.56 8.41
C ASN A 59 -22.88 -2.52 7.34
N ASP A 60 -22.02 -2.94 6.41
CA ASP A 60 -22.41 -3.95 5.43
C ASP A 60 -22.37 -5.32 6.09
N ARG A 61 -23.49 -6.04 5.96
CA ARG A 61 -23.61 -7.41 6.44
C ARG A 61 -22.95 -8.32 5.43
N ILE A 62 -21.73 -8.71 5.74
CA ILE A 62 -20.97 -9.68 4.98
C ILE A 62 -21.51 -11.08 5.29
N ASP A 63 -21.87 -11.80 4.25
CA ASP A 63 -22.25 -13.21 4.33
C ASP A 63 -20.97 -14.06 4.21
N VAL A 64 -20.38 -14.39 5.37
CA VAL A 64 -19.11 -15.12 5.45
C VAL A 64 -19.20 -16.48 4.75
N PRO A 65 -20.30 -17.27 4.89
CA PRO A 65 -20.48 -18.49 4.11
C PRO A 65 -20.43 -18.27 2.60
N MET A 66 -21.07 -17.22 2.08
CA MET A 66 -21.04 -16.90 0.65
C MET A 66 -19.62 -16.60 0.15
N MET A 67 -18.87 -15.78 0.88
CA MET A 67 -17.47 -15.49 0.54
C MET A 67 -16.61 -16.76 0.49
N LEU A 68 -16.75 -17.64 1.48
CA LEU A 68 -15.99 -18.89 1.53
C LEU A 68 -16.32 -19.82 0.35
N ARG A 69 -17.57 -19.85 -0.13
CA ARG A 69 -17.93 -20.59 -1.35
C ARG A 69 -17.26 -20.04 -2.61
N VAL A 70 -17.08 -18.72 -2.70
CA VAL A 70 -16.33 -18.11 -3.81
C VAL A 70 -14.87 -18.57 -3.78
N VAL A 71 -14.23 -18.47 -2.61
CA VAL A 71 -12.83 -18.91 -2.41
C VAL A 71 -12.67 -20.40 -2.70
N GLU A 72 -13.60 -21.24 -2.26
CA GLU A 72 -13.59 -22.68 -2.56
C GLU A 72 -13.59 -22.94 -4.06
N ARG A 73 -14.47 -22.26 -4.80
CA ARG A 73 -14.58 -22.41 -6.25
C ARG A 73 -13.32 -21.96 -6.98
N GLU A 74 -12.74 -20.83 -6.57
CA GLU A 74 -11.48 -20.33 -7.13
C GLU A 74 -10.32 -21.29 -6.86
N ALA A 75 -10.23 -21.80 -5.64
CA ALA A 75 -9.20 -22.75 -5.25
C ALA A 75 -9.35 -24.11 -5.96
N GLN A 76 -10.58 -24.61 -6.14
CA GLN A 76 -10.84 -25.81 -6.94
C GLN A 76 -10.39 -25.62 -8.40
N THR A 77 -10.71 -24.45 -8.96
CA THR A 77 -10.30 -24.08 -10.33
C THR A 77 -8.77 -24.02 -10.46
N LEU A 78 -8.09 -23.40 -9.49
CA LEU A 78 -6.64 -23.26 -9.47
C LEU A 78 -5.92 -24.60 -9.19
N SER A 79 -6.47 -25.41 -8.29
CA SER A 79 -5.92 -26.70 -7.88
C SER A 79 -6.16 -27.81 -8.91
N GLN A 80 -6.96 -27.56 -9.96
CA GLN A 80 -7.43 -28.59 -10.89
C GLN A 80 -8.07 -29.78 -10.13
N GLU A 81 -8.86 -29.47 -9.11
CA GLU A 81 -9.53 -30.47 -8.25
C GLU A 81 -8.59 -31.39 -7.44
N LYS A 82 -7.28 -31.08 -7.35
CA LYS A 82 -6.30 -31.93 -6.65
C LYS A 82 -6.30 -31.78 -5.13
N GLN A 83 -6.82 -30.67 -4.63
CA GLN A 83 -6.86 -30.37 -3.20
C GLN A 83 -8.29 -30.04 -2.78
N THR A 84 -8.73 -30.68 -1.70
CA THR A 84 -10.01 -30.38 -1.06
C THR A 84 -9.77 -29.39 0.06
N LEU A 85 -10.39 -28.23 -0.03
CA LEU A 85 -10.49 -27.27 1.08
C LEU A 85 -11.80 -27.52 1.80
N ILE A 86 -11.77 -27.60 3.12
CA ILE A 86 -12.96 -27.78 3.95
C ILE A 86 -13.10 -26.54 4.81
N PHE A 87 -14.22 -25.85 4.67
CA PHE A 87 -14.57 -24.70 5.48
C PHE A 87 -15.67 -25.08 6.46
N THR A 88 -15.41 -24.89 7.76
CA THR A 88 -16.42 -25.06 8.81
C THR A 88 -16.83 -23.67 9.28
N VAL A 89 -18.03 -23.24 8.90
CA VAL A 89 -18.58 -21.92 9.23
C VAL A 89 -20.06 -22.07 9.59
N ASP A 90 -20.56 -21.20 10.45
CA ASP A 90 -22.00 -21.08 10.69
C ASP A 90 -22.68 -20.46 9.44
N GLU A 91 -23.65 -21.17 8.85
CA GLU A 91 -24.39 -20.75 7.65
C GLU A 91 -25.18 -19.44 7.83
N GLN A 92 -25.35 -18.97 9.06
CA GLN A 92 -25.98 -17.69 9.37
C GLN A 92 -24.99 -16.60 9.80
N LEU A 93 -23.69 -16.88 9.76
CA LEU A 93 -22.66 -15.93 10.18
C LEU A 93 -22.66 -14.69 9.28
N LYS A 94 -23.18 -13.60 9.84
CA LYS A 94 -23.12 -12.28 9.22
C LYS A 94 -22.26 -11.37 10.06
N VAL A 95 -21.19 -10.85 9.47
CA VAL A 95 -20.29 -9.91 10.14
C VAL A 95 -20.47 -8.52 9.55
N LEU A 96 -20.25 -7.51 10.38
CA LEU A 96 -20.21 -6.14 9.93
C LEU A 96 -18.79 -5.83 9.47
N GLY A 97 -18.64 -5.45 8.20
CA GLY A 97 -17.32 -5.17 7.63
C GLY A 97 -17.39 -4.75 6.18
N ASN A 98 -16.22 -4.61 5.56
CA ASN A 98 -16.07 -4.28 4.14
C ASN A 98 -15.40 -5.46 3.41
N GLU A 99 -16.03 -5.98 2.34
CA GLU A 99 -15.49 -7.08 1.53
C GLU A 99 -14.17 -6.74 0.83
N GLU A 100 -13.90 -5.46 0.53
CA GLU A 100 -12.64 -5.03 -0.11
C GLU A 100 -11.45 -4.93 0.87
N GLN A 101 -11.70 -5.04 2.18
CA GLN A 101 -10.68 -4.91 3.24
C GLN A 101 -10.42 -6.20 4.03
N LEU A 102 -11.04 -7.32 3.65
CA LEU A 102 -10.83 -8.67 4.21
C LEU A 102 -9.87 -9.49 3.35
#